data_AF-A0A4U9HQJ1-F1
#
_entry.id   AF-A0A4U9HQJ1-F1
#
_cell.length_a   1.000
_cell.length_b   1.000
_cell.length_c   1.000
_cell.angle_alpha   90.00
_cell.angle_beta   90.00
_cell.angle_gamma   90.00
#
_symmetry.space_group_name_H-M   'P 1'
#
loop_
_entity.id
_entity.type
_entity.pdbx_description
1 polymer ?
#
loop_
_entity_poly.entity_id
_entity_poly.type
_entity_poly.pdbx_seq_one_letter_code
_entity_poly.pdbx_strand_id
1 'polypeptide(L)'
;MDGQVAALFAVRDPLRADSVSALQRLHRAGYRLVMLTGDNAVTAQAIASEADIDEVIAGVLPDGKADAIIKLQDQGRRVAMIGDGINDAPALAQADVGIAMGGGSDVAIETAAITLMRHSLMGVADALAISKATLRNMKQNLLGAFVYNAFGIPIAAGILWPLTGTLLNPVVAGAAMALSSITVVSNANRLLRFKPKE
;
A
#
# COMPACT_ATOMS: atom_id res chain seq x y z
N MET A 1 -14.16 58.22 3.49
CA MET A 1 -13.70 56.80 3.50
C MET A 1 -14.05 56.10 4.83
N ASP A 2 -14.96 56.64 5.63
CA ASP A 2 -16.30 56.14 6.01
C ASP A 2 -16.56 54.64 6.23
N GLY A 3 -15.69 53.88 6.90
CA GLY A 3 -16.10 52.64 7.61
C GLY A 3 -16.80 51.55 6.79
N GLN A 4 -16.75 51.64 5.46
CA GLN A 4 -17.30 50.67 4.52
C GLN A 4 -16.19 49.69 4.13
N VAL A 5 -16.52 48.40 4.10
CA VAL A 5 -15.59 47.34 3.69
C VAL A 5 -15.09 47.65 2.27
N ALA A 6 -13.79 47.96 2.15
CA ALA A 6 -13.19 48.36 0.88
C ALA A 6 -12.75 47.17 0.00
N ALA A 7 -12.38 46.04 0.62
CA ALA A 7 -12.01 44.80 -0.07
C ALA A 7 -12.10 43.58 0.86
N LEU A 8 -12.29 42.40 0.27
CA LEU A 8 -12.16 41.09 0.91
C LEU A 8 -11.08 40.30 0.19
N PHE A 9 -10.09 39.79 0.92
CA PHE A 9 -9.07 38.89 0.39
C PHE A 9 -9.32 37.48 0.91
N ALA A 10 -9.43 36.51 0.00
CA ALA A 10 -9.56 35.10 0.33
C ALA A 10 -8.33 34.34 -0.19
N VAL A 11 -7.72 33.55 0.68
CA VAL A 11 -6.58 32.67 0.35
C VAL A 11 -7.06 31.23 0.48
N ARG A 12 -6.77 30.42 -0.54
CA ARG A 12 -7.06 28.99 -0.56
C ARG A 12 -5.79 28.22 -0.91
N ASP A 13 -5.61 27.06 -0.30
CA ASP A 13 -4.62 26.08 -0.74
C ASP A 13 -5.33 25.06 -1.67
N PRO A 14 -5.09 25.10 -2.99
CA PRO A 14 -5.77 24.21 -3.91
C PRO A 14 -5.23 22.79 -3.81
N LEU A 15 -6.10 21.80 -4.06
CA LEU A 15 -5.67 20.43 -4.30
C LEU A 15 -4.68 20.38 -5.48
N ARG A 16 -3.69 19.49 -5.39
CA ARG A 16 -2.82 19.21 -6.53
C ARG A 16 -3.65 18.58 -7.64
N ALA A 17 -3.32 18.92 -8.88
CA ALA A 17 -4.09 18.51 -10.07
C ALA A 17 -4.23 16.98 -10.20
N ASP A 18 -3.26 16.22 -9.69
CA ASP A 18 -3.23 14.76 -9.70
C ASP A 18 -3.83 14.09 -8.45
N SER A 19 -4.11 14.86 -7.39
CA SER A 19 -4.63 14.30 -6.14
C SER A 19 -6.00 13.68 -6.33
N VAL A 20 -6.91 14.36 -7.04
CA VAL A 20 -8.29 13.87 -7.23
C VAL A 20 -8.31 12.55 -8.01
N SER A 21 -7.53 12.44 -9.10
CA SER A 21 -7.45 11.21 -9.89
C SER A 21 -6.80 10.06 -9.10
N ALA A 22 -5.78 10.34 -8.31
CA ALA A 22 -5.15 9.36 -7.43
C ALA A 22 -6.11 8.84 -6.35
N LEU A 23 -6.84 9.73 -5.69
CA LEU A 23 -7.83 9.38 -4.66
C LEU A 23 -8.98 8.56 -5.27
N GLN A 24 -9.52 8.96 -6.42
CA GLN A 24 -10.53 8.17 -7.13
C GLN A 24 -10.04 6.76 -7.48
N ARG A 25 -8.78 6.62 -7.90
CA ARG A 25 -8.19 5.30 -8.19
C ARG A 25 -8.07 4.44 -6.93
N LEU A 26 -7.71 5.03 -5.79
CA LEU A 26 -7.71 4.35 -4.50
C LEU A 26 -9.12 3.95 -4.07
N HIS A 27 -10.09 4.84 -4.22
CA HIS A 27 -11.48 4.57 -3.90
C HIS A 27 -12.04 3.42 -4.74
N ARG A 28 -11.81 3.42 -6.07
CA ARG A 28 -12.16 2.30 -6.97
C ARG A 28 -11.45 0.99 -6.64
N ALA A 29 -10.26 1.06 -6.04
CA ALA A 29 -9.52 -0.11 -5.57
C ALA A 29 -10.06 -0.67 -4.24
N GLY A 30 -11.11 -0.06 -3.68
CA GLY A 30 -11.82 -0.48 -2.47
C GLY A 30 -11.25 0.08 -1.18
N TYR A 31 -10.42 1.14 -1.24
CA TYR A 31 -9.91 1.80 -0.05
C TYR A 31 -10.89 2.86 0.45
N ARG A 32 -11.11 2.86 1.77
CA ARG A 32 -11.78 3.96 2.46
C ARG A 32 -10.77 5.09 2.66
N LEU A 33 -11.10 6.28 2.21
CA LEU A 33 -10.27 7.47 2.28
C LEU A 33 -10.67 8.30 3.49
N VAL A 34 -9.70 8.62 4.35
CA VAL A 34 -9.91 9.47 5.53
C VAL A 34 -8.95 10.64 5.44
N MET A 35 -9.47 11.86 5.48
CA MET A 35 -8.67 13.08 5.58
C MET A 35 -8.42 13.39 7.04
N LEU A 36 -7.16 13.54 7.42
CA LEU A 36 -6.73 13.93 8.76
C LEU A 36 -6.02 15.28 8.70
N THR A 37 -6.61 16.33 9.25
CA THR A 37 -6.08 17.69 9.16
C THR A 37 -6.20 18.47 10.47
N GLY A 38 -5.26 19.40 10.68
CA GLY A 38 -5.33 20.40 11.75
C GLY A 38 -6.20 21.60 11.39
N ASP A 39 -6.61 21.73 10.13
CA ASP A 39 -7.47 22.82 9.67
C ASP A 39 -8.88 22.76 10.26
N ASN A 40 -9.61 23.86 10.12
CA ASN A 40 -11.01 23.91 10.53
C ASN A 40 -11.89 22.95 9.70
N ALA A 41 -12.96 22.48 10.31
CA ALA A 41 -13.85 21.49 9.70
C ALA A 41 -14.54 21.99 8.42
N VAL A 42 -14.82 23.29 8.29
CA VAL A 42 -15.51 23.86 7.13
C VAL A 42 -14.63 23.78 5.88
N THR A 43 -13.37 24.20 6.01
CA THR A 43 -12.38 24.12 4.92
C THR A 43 -12.08 22.67 4.57
N ALA A 44 -11.86 21.82 5.57
CA ALA A 44 -11.56 20.41 5.37
C ALA A 44 -12.69 19.67 4.64
N GLN A 45 -13.95 19.91 5.02
CA GLN A 45 -15.11 19.30 4.38
C GLN A 45 -15.29 19.75 2.93
N ALA A 46 -14.98 21.01 2.62
CA ALA A 46 -15.02 21.52 1.26
C ALA A 46 -14.01 20.78 0.36
N ILE A 47 -12.77 20.62 0.83
CA ILE A 47 -11.71 19.88 0.11
C ILE A 47 -12.09 18.39 -0.04
N ALA A 48 -12.60 17.77 1.02
CA ALA A 48 -13.03 16.38 0.99
C ALA A 48 -14.15 16.11 0.00
N SER A 49 -15.09 17.06 -0.14
CA SER A 49 -16.18 16.97 -1.12
C SER A 49 -15.68 17.11 -2.56
N GLU A 50 -14.66 17.95 -2.79
CA GLU A 50 -14.03 18.09 -4.11
C GLU A 50 -13.23 16.84 -4.51
N ALA A 51 -12.63 16.16 -3.53
CA ALA A 51 -11.75 15.01 -3.71
C ALA A 51 -12.41 13.63 -3.54
N ASP A 52 -13.71 13.59 -3.24
CA ASP A 52 -14.49 12.36 -2.99
C ASP A 52 -13.91 11.51 -1.83
N ILE A 53 -13.69 12.14 -0.68
CA ILE A 53 -13.15 11.51 0.53
C ILE A 53 -14.30 11.09 1.46
N ASP A 54 -14.25 9.84 1.95
CA ASP A 54 -15.32 9.23 2.74
C ASP A 54 -15.52 9.87 4.12
N GLU A 55 -14.44 10.29 4.77
CA GLU A 55 -14.46 10.80 6.13
C GLU A 55 -13.41 11.88 6.36
N VAL A 56 -13.76 12.87 7.19
CA VAL A 56 -12.88 13.98 7.55
C VAL A 56 -12.75 14.04 9.07
N ILE A 57 -11.51 14.04 9.55
CA ILE A 57 -11.14 14.27 10.94
C ILE A 57 -10.33 15.58 10.96
N ALA A 58 -11.02 16.68 11.30
CA ALA A 58 -10.47 18.04 11.27
C ALA A 58 -10.17 18.57 12.69
N GLY A 59 -9.41 19.66 12.77
CA GLY A 59 -9.04 20.32 14.03
C GLY A 59 -8.13 19.47 14.93
N VAL A 60 -7.37 18.54 14.35
CA VAL A 60 -6.54 17.60 15.11
C VAL A 60 -5.15 18.18 15.35
N LEU A 61 -4.73 18.24 16.61
CA LEU A 61 -3.36 18.58 17.01
C LEU A 61 -2.37 17.50 16.53
N PRO A 62 -1.08 17.80 16.34
CA PRO A 62 -0.08 16.80 15.92
C PRO A 62 -0.12 15.51 16.74
N ASP A 63 -0.19 15.62 18.07
CA ASP A 63 -0.27 14.46 18.98
C ASP A 63 -1.59 13.67 18.79
N GLY A 64 -2.68 14.38 18.48
CA GLY A 64 -4.00 13.76 18.26
C GLY A 64 -4.11 13.00 16.93
N LYS A 65 -3.15 13.17 16.00
CA LYS A 65 -3.17 12.44 14.73
C LYS A 65 -2.88 10.94 14.93
N ALA A 66 -1.97 10.61 15.84
CA ALA A 66 -1.69 9.22 16.20
C ALA A 66 -2.91 8.58 16.89
N ASP A 67 -3.58 9.30 17.78
CA ASP A 67 -4.81 8.84 18.44
C ASP A 67 -5.94 8.56 17.44
N ALA A 68 -6.06 9.37 16.39
CA ALA A 68 -7.04 9.13 15.33
C ALA A 68 -6.75 7.81 14.60
N ILE A 69 -5.48 7.47 14.36
CA ILE A 69 -5.07 6.21 13.75
C ILE A 69 -5.38 5.04 14.69
N ILE A 70 -5.06 5.15 15.98
CA ILE A 70 -5.38 4.12 16.99
C ILE A 70 -6.87 3.83 16.99
N LYS A 71 -7.72 4.87 17.00
CA LYS A 71 -9.18 4.69 16.94
C LYS A 71 -9.65 3.95 15.69
N LEU A 72 -9.02 4.18 14.54
CA LEU A 72 -9.33 3.44 13.31
C LEU A 72 -8.85 1.99 13.40
N GLN A 73 -7.68 1.74 13.99
CA GLN A 73 -7.13 0.41 14.22
C GLN A 73 -7.98 -0.39 15.21
N ASP A 74 -8.47 0.22 16.28
CA ASP A 74 -9.36 -0.37 17.27
C ASP A 74 -10.71 -0.82 16.67
N GLN A 75 -11.13 -0.19 15.55
CA GLN A 75 -12.28 -0.64 14.76
C GLN A 75 -11.96 -1.85 13.87
N GLY A 76 -10.78 -2.46 14.02
CA GLY A 76 -10.30 -3.59 13.23
C GLY A 76 -9.86 -3.22 11.82
N ARG A 77 -9.62 -1.92 11.53
CA ARG A 77 -9.08 -1.48 10.23
C ARG A 77 -7.56 -1.59 10.23
N ARG A 78 -7.00 -1.86 9.05
CA ARG A 78 -5.57 -1.63 8.80
C ARG A 78 -5.41 -0.27 8.15
N VAL A 79 -4.52 0.55 8.69
CA VAL A 79 -4.39 1.95 8.33
C VAL A 79 -3.07 2.17 7.61
N ALA A 80 -3.15 2.76 6.40
CA ALA A 80 -2.00 3.34 5.74
C ALA A 80 -2.09 4.86 5.89
N MET A 81 -1.08 5.47 6.51
CA MET A 81 -1.00 6.93 6.71
C MET A 81 -0.10 7.52 5.64
N ILE A 82 -0.55 8.60 5.00
CA ILE A 82 0.23 9.35 4.01
C ILE A 82 0.47 10.75 4.57
N GLY A 83 1.72 11.19 4.61
CA GLY A 83 2.09 12.48 5.18
C GLY A 83 3.40 13.03 4.62
N ASP A 84 3.67 14.30 4.90
CA ASP A 84 4.87 15.00 4.46
C ASP A 84 5.53 15.83 5.59
N GLY A 85 4.84 16.05 6.70
CA GLY A 85 5.33 16.92 7.78
C GLY A 85 6.07 16.21 8.91
N ILE A 86 6.87 17.00 9.65
CA ILE A 86 7.39 16.60 10.98
C ILE A 86 6.23 16.24 11.91
N ASN A 87 5.13 16.99 11.79
CA ASN A 87 3.90 16.80 12.57
C ASN A 87 3.18 15.49 12.27
N ASP A 88 3.51 14.82 11.15
CA ASP A 88 2.89 13.55 10.76
C ASP A 88 3.75 12.36 11.16
N ALA A 89 5.00 12.55 11.60
CA ALA A 89 5.88 11.44 11.95
C ALA A 89 5.30 10.50 13.03
N PRO A 90 4.70 10.98 14.14
CA PRO A 90 4.06 10.10 15.10
C PRO A 90 2.90 9.28 14.49
N ALA A 91 2.12 9.91 13.61
CA ALA A 91 1.03 9.25 12.91
C ALA A 91 1.53 8.22 11.88
N LEU A 92 2.60 8.53 11.15
CA LEU A 92 3.26 7.62 10.22
C LEU A 92 3.83 6.39 10.93
N ALA A 93 4.40 6.57 12.13
CA ALA A 93 4.91 5.48 12.97
C ALA A 93 3.78 4.59 13.52
N GLN A 94 2.65 5.19 13.88
CA GLN A 94 1.50 4.48 14.45
C GLN A 94 0.71 3.66 13.41
N ALA A 95 0.72 4.08 12.15
CA ALA A 95 0.04 3.38 11.07
C ALA A 95 0.63 1.98 10.80
N ASP A 96 -0.20 1.06 10.31
CA ASP A 96 0.30 -0.24 9.84
C ASP A 96 1.31 -0.08 8.70
N VAL A 97 1.12 0.95 7.87
CA VAL A 97 2.06 1.37 6.83
C VAL A 97 2.11 2.90 6.75
N GLY A 98 3.20 3.49 7.21
CA GLY A 98 3.50 4.91 6.96
C GLY A 98 4.09 5.13 5.56
N ILE A 99 3.55 6.11 4.83
CA ILE A 99 4.00 6.52 3.50
C ILE A 99 4.37 8.01 3.53
N ALA A 100 5.67 8.31 3.40
CA ALA A 100 6.16 9.67 3.33
C ALA A 100 6.22 10.16 1.88
N MET A 101 5.87 11.42 1.65
CA MET A 101 6.17 12.11 0.40
C MET A 101 7.64 12.55 0.41
N GLY A 102 8.35 12.43 -0.71
CA GLY A 102 9.80 12.69 -0.81
C GLY A 102 10.19 14.17 -0.70
N GLY A 103 9.22 15.09 -0.74
CA GLY A 103 9.42 16.47 -0.33
C GLY A 103 9.20 16.75 1.15
N GLY A 104 8.87 15.71 1.91
CA GLY A 104 8.59 15.81 3.32
C GLY A 104 9.84 15.97 4.16
N SER A 105 9.65 16.21 5.44
CA SER A 105 10.76 16.34 6.39
C SER A 105 11.59 15.05 6.51
N ASP A 106 12.87 15.17 6.82
CA ASP A 106 13.77 14.03 7.03
C ASP A 106 13.21 13.06 8.09
N VAL A 107 12.58 13.59 9.14
CA VAL A 107 11.92 12.81 10.20
C VAL A 107 10.79 11.94 9.63
N ALA A 108 9.96 12.49 8.73
CA ALA A 108 8.89 11.73 8.09
C ALA A 108 9.45 10.63 7.18
N ILE A 109 10.52 10.92 6.44
CA ILE A 109 11.19 9.98 5.54
C ILE A 109 11.82 8.81 6.31
N GLU A 110 12.46 9.08 7.45
CA GLU A 110 13.09 8.05 8.28
C GLU A 110 12.04 7.18 9.00
N THR A 111 10.89 7.77 9.35
CA THR A 111 9.82 7.08 10.07
C THR A 111 8.96 6.20 9.14
N ALA A 112 8.76 6.61 7.89
CA ALA A 112 7.87 5.91 6.97
C ALA A 112 8.49 4.62 6.41
N ALA A 113 7.66 3.59 6.25
CA ALA A 113 8.05 2.34 5.61
C ALA A 113 8.22 2.48 4.08
N ILE A 114 7.55 3.46 3.48
CA ILE A 114 7.61 3.76 2.05
C ILE A 114 7.84 5.26 1.87
N THR A 115 8.81 5.62 1.05
CA THR A 115 9.06 7.02 0.67
C THR A 115 8.85 7.21 -0.82
N LEU A 116 7.93 8.11 -1.18
CA LEU A 116 7.60 8.44 -2.56
C LEU A 116 8.45 9.58 -3.08
N MET A 117 9.48 9.28 -3.87
CA MET A 117 10.38 10.29 -4.44
C MET A 117 9.67 11.36 -5.31
N ARG A 118 8.50 11.05 -5.87
CA ARG A 118 7.70 12.00 -6.66
C ARG A 118 6.68 12.70 -5.76
N HIS A 119 6.44 13.99 -5.98
CA HIS A 119 5.43 14.78 -5.27
C HIS A 119 3.98 14.48 -5.72
N SER A 120 3.68 13.24 -6.09
CA SER A 120 2.41 12.82 -6.68
C SER A 120 1.74 11.70 -5.88
N LEU A 121 0.46 11.87 -5.56
CA LEU A 121 -0.34 10.84 -4.89
C LEU A 121 -0.56 9.60 -5.76
N MET A 122 -0.36 9.70 -7.09
CA MET A 122 -0.37 8.52 -7.97
C MET A 122 0.69 7.50 -7.56
N GLY A 123 1.80 7.94 -6.96
CA GLY A 123 2.83 7.05 -6.42
C GLY A 123 2.30 6.12 -5.34
N VAL A 124 1.34 6.57 -4.52
CA VAL A 124 0.68 5.74 -3.50
C VAL A 124 -0.13 4.63 -4.17
N ALA A 125 -0.96 4.99 -5.16
CA ALA A 125 -1.78 4.04 -5.88
C ALA A 125 -0.92 2.99 -6.62
N ASP A 126 0.21 3.42 -7.20
CA ASP A 126 1.17 2.52 -7.85
C ASP A 126 1.86 1.58 -6.86
N ALA A 127 2.29 2.11 -5.70
CA ALA A 127 2.90 1.32 -4.63
C ALA A 127 1.95 0.22 -4.11
N LEU A 128 0.66 0.54 -3.94
CA LEU A 128 -0.35 -0.44 -3.56
C LEU A 128 -0.64 -1.45 -4.67
N ALA A 129 -0.66 -1.01 -5.93
CA ALA A 129 -0.85 -1.89 -7.07
C ALA A 129 0.29 -2.91 -7.22
N ILE A 130 1.55 -2.47 -7.08
CA ILE A 130 2.71 -3.37 -7.14
C ILE A 130 2.75 -4.31 -5.94
N SER A 131 2.41 -3.84 -4.74
CA SER A 131 2.29 -4.69 -3.54
C SER A 131 1.30 -5.84 -3.74
N LYS A 132 0.09 -5.54 -4.24
CA LYS A 132 -0.92 -6.57 -4.59
C LYS A 132 -0.40 -7.54 -5.65
N ALA A 133 0.30 -7.05 -6.68
CA ALA A 133 0.87 -7.89 -7.72
C ALA A 133 1.96 -8.83 -7.19
N THR A 134 2.82 -8.33 -6.29
CA THR A 134 3.86 -9.12 -5.63
C THR A 134 3.28 -10.22 -4.76
N LEU A 135 2.28 -9.91 -3.93
CA LEU A 135 1.58 -10.92 -3.13
C LEU A 135 0.92 -12.01 -4.00
N ARG A 136 0.34 -11.62 -5.14
CA ARG A 136 -0.21 -12.59 -6.10
C ARG A 136 0.87 -13.49 -6.69
N ASN A 137 2.04 -12.94 -7.04
CA ASN A 137 3.17 -13.72 -7.54
C ASN A 137 3.70 -14.69 -6.48
N MET A 138 3.84 -14.24 -5.23
CA MET A 138 4.25 -15.09 -4.11
C MET A 138 3.27 -16.25 -3.89
N LYS A 139 1.96 -15.98 -3.92
CA LYS A 139 0.93 -17.03 -3.82
C LYS A 139 1.03 -18.07 -4.95
N GLN A 140 1.36 -17.64 -6.18
CA GLN A 140 1.59 -18.56 -7.30
C GLN A 140 2.83 -19.44 -7.07
N ASN A 141 3.92 -18.85 -6.61
CA ASN A 141 5.16 -19.59 -6.33
C ASN A 141 4.95 -20.59 -5.19
N LEU A 142 4.25 -20.18 -4.12
CA LEU A 142 3.89 -21.07 -3.01
C LEU A 142 2.97 -22.20 -3.47
N LEU A 143 1.98 -21.93 -4.31
CA LEU A 143 1.11 -22.97 -4.88
C LEU A 143 1.95 -24.01 -5.65
N GLY A 144 2.89 -23.55 -6.49
CA GLY A 144 3.81 -24.45 -7.19
C GLY A 144 4.65 -25.31 -6.24
N ALA A 145 5.20 -24.71 -5.18
CA ALA A 145 5.95 -25.42 -4.16
C ALA A 145 5.11 -26.47 -3.40
N PHE A 146 3.86 -26.12 -3.04
CA PHE A 146 2.95 -27.05 -2.40
C PHE A 146 2.57 -28.22 -3.30
N VAL A 147 2.26 -27.97 -4.57
CA VAL A 147 1.97 -29.03 -5.55
C VAL A 147 3.15 -29.98 -5.67
N TYR A 148 4.36 -29.45 -5.81
CA TYR A 148 5.57 -30.26 -5.89
C TYR A 148 5.74 -31.15 -4.65
N ASN A 149 5.63 -30.58 -3.44
CA ASN A 149 5.79 -31.34 -2.20
C ASN A 149 4.65 -32.35 -1.97
N ALA A 150 3.42 -31.98 -2.32
CA ALA A 150 2.24 -32.85 -2.17
C ALA A 150 2.34 -34.11 -3.03
N PHE A 151 2.96 -34.04 -4.21
CA PHE A 151 3.23 -35.23 -5.03
C PHE A 151 4.57 -35.89 -4.69
N GLY A 152 5.61 -35.10 -4.44
CA GLY A 152 6.97 -35.59 -4.18
C GLY A 152 7.07 -36.45 -2.93
N ILE A 153 6.39 -36.07 -1.84
CA ILE A 153 6.46 -36.79 -0.56
C ILE A 153 5.81 -38.18 -0.67
N PRO A 154 4.56 -38.37 -1.15
CA PRO A 154 3.97 -39.70 -1.34
C PRO A 154 4.74 -40.58 -2.33
N ILE A 155 5.28 -39.98 -3.40
CA ILE A 155 6.10 -40.70 -4.39
C ILE A 155 7.39 -41.20 -3.73
N ALA A 156 8.09 -40.36 -2.95
CA ALA A 156 9.27 -40.75 -2.20
C ALA A 156 8.96 -41.79 -1.11
N ALA A 157 7.79 -41.70 -0.47
CA ALA A 157 7.30 -42.65 0.52
C ALA A 157 6.89 -44.01 -0.07
N GLY A 158 6.93 -44.16 -1.39
CA GLY A 158 6.75 -45.45 -2.07
C GLY A 158 5.33 -45.72 -2.57
N ILE A 159 4.47 -44.71 -2.75
CA ILE A 159 3.12 -44.93 -3.33
C ILE A 159 3.18 -45.56 -4.73
N LEU A 160 4.26 -45.32 -5.48
CA LEU A 160 4.50 -45.91 -6.80
C LEU A 160 5.22 -47.26 -6.75
N TRP A 161 5.79 -47.65 -5.61
CA TRP A 161 6.53 -48.90 -5.44
C TRP A 161 5.77 -50.16 -5.89
N PRO A 162 4.46 -50.33 -5.62
CA PRO A 162 3.71 -51.52 -6.04
C PRO A 162 3.57 -51.65 -7.56
N LEU A 163 3.71 -50.55 -8.30
CA LEU A 163 3.49 -50.49 -9.75
C LEU A 163 4.81 -50.43 -10.54
N THR A 164 5.84 -49.74 -10.01
CA THR A 164 7.09 -49.48 -10.73
C THR A 164 8.32 -50.14 -10.10
N GLY A 165 8.21 -50.76 -8.93
CA GLY A 165 9.31 -51.44 -8.23
C GLY A 165 10.51 -50.54 -7.90
N THR A 166 10.33 -49.22 -7.96
CA THR A 166 11.41 -48.22 -7.86
C THR A 166 11.02 -47.14 -6.87
N LEU A 167 11.93 -46.82 -5.95
CA LEU A 167 11.85 -45.62 -5.10
C LEU A 167 12.25 -44.39 -5.91
N LEU A 168 11.77 -43.21 -5.50
CA LEU A 168 12.11 -41.95 -6.15
C LEU A 168 13.64 -41.78 -6.21
N ASN A 169 14.19 -41.71 -7.43
CA ASN A 169 15.62 -41.52 -7.63
C ASN A 169 16.02 -40.10 -7.19
N PRO A 170 17.03 -39.93 -6.30
CA PRO A 170 17.52 -38.63 -5.87
C PRO A 170 17.92 -37.70 -7.03
N VAL A 171 18.40 -38.23 -8.16
CA VAL A 171 18.72 -37.45 -9.36
C VAL A 171 17.48 -36.82 -9.99
N VAL A 172 16.36 -37.57 -10.05
CA VAL A 172 15.09 -37.06 -10.58
C VAL A 172 14.50 -36.00 -9.65
N ALA A 173 14.58 -36.23 -8.33
CA ALA A 173 14.18 -35.24 -7.34
C ALA A 173 15.03 -33.96 -7.43
N GLY A 174 16.34 -34.08 -7.61
CA GLY A 174 17.25 -32.94 -7.81
C GLY A 174 16.97 -32.18 -9.11
N ALA A 175 16.72 -32.89 -10.22
CA ALA A 175 16.37 -32.28 -11.50
C ALA A 175 15.03 -31.51 -11.40
N ALA A 176 14.02 -32.09 -10.75
CA ALA A 176 12.74 -31.42 -10.57
C ALA A 176 12.85 -30.19 -9.64
N MET A 177 13.70 -30.25 -8.61
CA MET A 177 14.02 -29.09 -7.76
C MET A 177 14.69 -27.96 -8.56
N ALA A 178 15.62 -28.28 -9.45
CA ALA A 178 16.27 -27.29 -10.32
C ALA A 178 15.28 -26.63 -11.29
N LEU A 179 14.40 -27.42 -11.93
CA LEU A 179 13.35 -26.91 -12.83
C LEU A 179 12.32 -26.05 -12.09
N SER A 180 12.00 -26.39 -10.84
CA SER A 180 11.13 -25.58 -9.98
C SER A 180 11.72 -24.19 -9.72
N SER A 181 13.00 -24.11 -9.36
CA SER A 181 13.70 -22.84 -9.18
C SER A 181 13.67 -21.96 -10.43
N ILE A 182 13.92 -22.54 -11.62
CA ILE A 182 13.83 -21.81 -12.89
C ILE A 182 12.41 -21.27 -13.08
N THR A 183 11.39 -22.09 -12.86
CA THR A 183 9.98 -21.69 -13.03
C THR A 183 9.58 -20.56 -12.08
N VAL A 184 9.97 -20.65 -10.80
CA VAL A 184 9.70 -19.63 -9.78
C VAL A 184 10.41 -18.32 -10.13
N VAL A 185 11.69 -18.37 -10.51
CA VAL A 185 12.46 -17.18 -10.91
C VAL A 185 11.88 -16.55 -12.18
N SER A 186 11.53 -17.35 -13.18
CA SER A 186 10.87 -16.87 -14.39
C SER A 186 9.50 -16.23 -14.08
N ASN A 187 8.73 -16.82 -13.16
CA ASN A 187 7.46 -16.24 -12.74
C ASN A 187 7.65 -14.93 -11.97
N ALA A 188 8.64 -14.84 -11.07
CA ALA A 188 8.98 -13.62 -10.35
C ALA A 188 9.42 -12.50 -11.30
N ASN A 189 10.22 -12.82 -12.32
CA ASN A 189 10.67 -11.87 -13.35
C ASN A 189 9.52 -11.22 -14.13
N ARG A 190 8.31 -11.79 -14.13
CA ARG A 190 7.13 -11.13 -14.72
C ARG A 190 6.78 -9.82 -14.02
N LEU A 191 7.13 -9.65 -12.74
CA LEU A 191 6.94 -8.39 -12.00
C LEU A 191 7.81 -7.25 -12.55
N LEU A 192 8.96 -7.54 -13.17
CA LEU A 192 9.80 -6.51 -13.81
C LEU A 192 9.09 -5.81 -14.97
N ARG A 193 8.11 -6.49 -15.58
CA ARG A 193 7.28 -5.94 -16.67
C ARG A 193 5.93 -5.43 -16.18
N PHE A 194 5.71 -5.41 -14.86
CA PHE A 194 4.45 -4.92 -14.29
C PHE A 194 4.31 -3.43 -14.57
N LYS A 195 3.20 -3.08 -15.22
CA LYS A 195 2.74 -1.70 -15.34
C LYS A 195 1.44 -1.59 -14.54
N PRO A 196 1.37 -0.67 -13.56
CA PRO A 196 0.11 -0.37 -12.88
C PRO A 196 -0.96 -0.04 -13.93
N LYS A 197 -2.14 -0.66 -13.82
CA LYS A 197 -3.28 -0.25 -14.64
C LYS A 197 -3.81 1.07 -14.08
N GLU A 198 -4.13 2.01 -14.97
CA GLU A 198 -4.80 3.27 -14.62
C GLU A 198 -6.16 3.02 -13.97
#